data_AF-A0A822GCT9-F1
#
_entry.id   AF-A0A822GCT9-F1
#
_cell.length_a   1.000
_cell.length_b   1.000
_cell.length_c   1.000
_cell.angle_alpha   90.00
_cell.angle_beta   90.00
_cell.angle_gamma   90.00
#
_symmetry.space_group_name_H-M   'P 1'
#
loop_
_entity.id
_entity.type
_entity.pdbx_description
1 polymer ?
#
loop_
_entity_poly.entity_id
_entity_poly.type
_entity_poly.pdbx_seq_one_letter_code
_entity_poly.pdbx_strand_id
1 'polypeptide(L)'
;RWIIPTPFASHAFQWLDGFLQISIHDGNYSVPKYLQSIINGAAHHNDHHQYYDCNYGQFITLWDRLMNTFHSPSVYSERKKRKILTD
;
A
#
# COMPACT_ATOMS: atom_id res chain seq x y z
N ARG A 1 28.99 3.41 10.36
CA ARG A 1 29.18 4.63 9.55
C ARG A 1 27.97 4.75 8.64
N TRP A 2 27.11 5.75 8.83
CA TRP A 2 25.91 5.94 7.99
C TRP A 2 26.33 6.50 6.64
N ILE A 3 25.84 5.91 5.56
CA ILE A 3 26.07 6.42 4.20
C ILE A 3 25.08 7.55 4.00
N ILE A 4 25.59 8.77 3.87
CA ILE A 4 24.77 9.94 3.54
C ILE A 4 24.70 9.99 2.00
N PRO A 5 23.52 9.80 1.38
CA PRO A 5 23.40 9.87 -0.06
C PRO A 5 23.74 11.27 -0.57
N THR A 6 24.30 11.36 -1.78
CA THR A 6 24.61 12.65 -2.40
C THR A 6 23.32 13.41 -2.71
N PRO A 7 23.34 14.75 -2.76
CA PRO A 7 22.16 15.56 -3.12
C PRO A 7 21.55 15.20 -4.49
N PHE A 8 22.33 14.59 -5.37
CA PHE A 8 21.88 14.14 -6.68
C PHE A 8 20.96 12.91 -6.61
N ALA A 9 21.13 12.04 -5.61
CA ALA A 9 20.27 10.88 -5.43
C ALA A 9 18.82 11.31 -5.12
N SER A 10 18.62 12.33 -4.29
CA SER A 10 17.27 12.83 -4.02
C SER A 10 16.59 13.38 -5.28
N HIS A 11 17.32 14.04 -6.18
CA HIS A 11 16.74 14.63 -7.40
C HIS A 11 16.40 13.59 -8.48
N ALA A 12 17.11 12.45 -8.50
CA ALA A 12 16.87 11.37 -9.46
C ALA A 12 15.61 10.54 -9.14
N PHE A 13 15.25 10.42 -7.86
CA PHE A 13 14.14 9.56 -7.40
C PHE A 13 12.92 10.32 -6.88
N GLN A 14 13.04 11.63 -6.61
CA GLN A 14 11.99 12.48 -6.04
C GLN A 14 10.63 12.41 -6.72
N TRP A 15 10.57 12.38 -8.06
CA TRP A 15 9.30 12.38 -8.79
C TRP A 15 8.55 11.06 -8.62
N LEU A 16 9.29 9.95 -8.72
CA LEU A 16 8.71 8.62 -8.56
C LEU A 16 8.32 8.37 -7.10
N ASP A 17 9.22 8.68 -6.17
CA ASP A 17 8.99 8.52 -4.74
C ASP A 17 7.79 9.35 -4.28
N GLY A 18 7.71 10.61 -4.71
CA GLY A 18 6.58 11.49 -4.40
C GLY A 18 5.25 10.96 -4.96
N PHE A 19 5.24 10.52 -6.22
CA PHE A 19 4.04 9.93 -6.83
C PHE A 19 3.57 8.69 -6.07
N LEU A 20 4.49 7.77 -5.75
CA LEU A 20 4.16 6.54 -5.02
C LEU A 20 3.69 6.85 -3.60
N GLN A 21 4.32 7.80 -2.90
CA GLN A 21 3.92 8.21 -1.55
C GLN A 21 2.51 8.80 -1.53
N ILE A 22 2.13 9.58 -2.54
CA ILE A 22 0.77 10.11 -2.69
C ILE A 22 -0.21 8.96 -2.95
N SER A 23 0.12 8.03 -3.84
CA SER A 23 -0.77 6.93 -4.25
C SER A 23 -1.19 5.97 -3.12
N ILE A 24 -0.44 5.95 -2.01
CA ILE A 24 -0.77 5.13 -0.83
C ILE A 24 -1.49 5.93 0.28
N HIS A 25 -1.64 7.25 0.12
CA HIS A 25 -2.31 8.15 1.08
C HIS A 25 -3.48 8.94 0.46
N ASP A 26 -3.72 8.81 -0.84
CA ASP A 26 -4.76 9.55 -1.56
C ASP A 26 -6.20 9.11 -1.20
N GLY A 27 -6.36 8.04 -0.43
CA GLY A 27 -7.65 7.46 -0.08
C GLY A 27 -8.37 6.80 -1.26
N ASN A 28 -7.70 6.66 -2.41
CA ASN A 28 -8.28 6.07 -3.61
C ASN A 28 -8.08 4.55 -3.61
N TYR A 29 -9.13 3.82 -3.31
CA TYR A 29 -9.10 2.35 -3.27
C TYR A 29 -9.23 1.67 -4.64
N SER A 30 -8.99 2.39 -5.74
CA SER A 30 -9.23 1.93 -7.11
C SER A 30 -8.05 1.19 -7.75
N VAL A 31 -7.38 0.32 -6.99
CA VAL A 31 -6.30 -0.53 -7.53
C VAL A 31 -6.92 -1.65 -8.39
N PRO A 32 -6.42 -1.93 -9.61
CA PRO A 32 -6.89 -3.05 -10.42
C PRO A 32 -6.82 -4.37 -9.66
N LYS A 33 -7.82 -5.24 -9.83
CA LYS A 33 -7.99 -6.46 -9.00
C LYS A 33 -6.77 -7.38 -8.98
N TYR A 34 -6.05 -7.47 -10.09
CA TYR A 34 -4.83 -8.27 -10.21
C TYR A 34 -3.60 -7.60 -9.56
N LEU A 35 -3.62 -6.28 -9.40
CA LEU A 35 -2.57 -5.52 -8.71
C LEU A 35 -2.84 -5.32 -7.22
N GLN A 36 -4.07 -5.49 -6.76
CA GLN A 36 -4.42 -5.38 -5.32
C GLN A 36 -3.57 -6.29 -4.44
N SER A 37 -3.15 -7.46 -4.94
CA SER A 37 -2.34 -8.40 -4.16
C SER A 37 -0.85 -8.05 -4.14
N ILE A 38 -0.39 -7.15 -5.01
CA ILE A 38 1.02 -6.80 -5.25
C ILE A 38 1.33 -5.39 -4.75
N ILE A 39 0.46 -4.42 -5.06
CA ILE A 39 0.61 -3.02 -4.69
C ILE A 39 0.00 -2.80 -3.31
N ASN A 40 0.81 -2.29 -2.39
CA ASN A 40 0.37 -1.85 -1.08
C ASN A 40 -0.24 -0.44 -1.23
N GLY A 41 -1.45 -0.37 -1.78
CA GLY A 41 -2.16 0.88 -2.03
C GLY A 41 -2.83 1.46 -0.78
N ALA A 42 -3.56 2.57 -0.95
CA ALA A 42 -4.22 3.28 0.16
C ALA A 42 -5.10 2.41 1.07
N ALA A 43 -5.70 1.33 0.55
CA ALA A 43 -6.52 0.42 1.35
C ALA A 43 -5.70 -0.40 2.36
N HIS A 44 -4.52 -0.88 1.95
CA HIS A 44 -3.62 -1.64 2.84
C HIS A 44 -2.98 -0.71 3.87
N HIS A 45 -2.58 0.49 3.44
CA HIS A 45 -2.02 1.51 4.33
C HIS A 45 -3.04 2.03 5.36
N ASN A 46 -4.30 2.20 4.97
CA ASN A 46 -5.37 2.52 5.90
C ASN A 46 -5.55 1.43 6.97
N ASP A 47 -5.57 0.16 6.56
CA ASP A 47 -5.70 -0.96 7.50
C ASP A 47 -4.46 -1.08 8.42
N HIS A 48 -3.26 -0.79 7.92
CA HIS A 48 -2.06 -0.70 8.74
C HIS A 48 -2.22 0.30 9.90
N HIS A 49 -2.76 1.50 9.63
CA HIS A 49 -3.06 2.48 10.68
C HIS A 49 -4.20 2.08 11.61
N GLN A 50 -5.07 1.14 11.19
CA GLN A 50 -6.18 0.67 12.03
C GLN A 50 -5.75 -0.45 12.98
N TYR A 51 -4.99 -1.44 12.48
CA TYR A 51 -4.67 -2.66 13.22
C TYR A 51 -3.24 -2.70 13.76
N TYR A 52 -2.32 -1.87 13.24
CA TYR A 52 -0.91 -1.74 13.65
C TYR A 52 -0.05 -3.03 13.60
N ASP A 53 -0.65 -4.18 13.29
CA ASP A 53 -0.04 -5.53 13.30
C ASP A 53 0.10 -6.16 11.90
N CYS A 54 -0.18 -5.39 10.83
CA CYS A 54 -0.18 -5.90 9.45
C CYS A 54 0.27 -4.85 8.41
N ASN A 55 0.54 -5.33 7.19
CA ASN A 55 0.78 -4.51 5.99
C ASN A 55 1.85 -3.42 6.14
N TYR A 56 3.00 -3.79 6.71
CA TYR A 56 4.15 -2.90 6.94
C TYR A 56 4.88 -2.46 5.66
N GLY A 57 4.69 -3.16 4.54
CA GLY A 57 5.29 -2.78 3.27
C GLY A 57 4.81 -1.40 2.80
N GLN A 58 5.71 -0.54 2.36
CA GLN A 58 5.33 0.84 2.01
C GLN A 58 4.62 0.96 0.65
N PHE A 59 5.13 0.29 -0.39
CA PHE A 59 4.59 0.41 -1.76
C PHE A 59 4.15 -0.92 -2.36
N ILE A 60 4.75 -2.03 -1.92
CA ILE A 60 4.47 -3.37 -2.42
C ILE A 60 4.32 -4.33 -1.25
N THR A 61 3.51 -5.37 -1.43
CA THR A 61 3.18 -6.37 -0.41
C THR A 61 4.23 -7.49 -0.33
N LEU A 62 5.29 -7.44 -1.16
CA LEU A 62 6.32 -8.49 -1.23
C LEU A 62 6.92 -8.78 0.15
N TRP A 63 7.31 -7.74 0.88
CA TRP A 63 7.90 -7.88 2.21
C TRP A 63 6.89 -8.41 3.23
N ASP A 64 5.64 -7.98 3.12
CA ASP A 64 4.57 -8.49 3.98
C ASP A 64 4.30 -9.98 3.75
N ARG A 65 4.44 -10.46 2.51
CA ARG A 65 4.32 -11.87 2.18
C ARG A 65 5.51 -12.68 2.69
N LEU A 66 6.72 -12.15 2.55
CA LEU A 66 7.94 -12.80 3.02
C LEU A 66 7.99 -12.91 4.55
N MET A 67 7.48 -11.90 5.25
CA MET A 67 7.49 -11.83 6.71
C MET A 67 6.16 -12.25 7.35
N ASN A 68 5.20 -12.74 6.55
CA ASN A 68 3.90 -13.22 6.99
C ASN A 68 3.04 -12.18 7.75
N THR A 69 3.15 -10.91 7.37
CA THR A 69 2.36 -9.77 7.89
C THR A 69 1.32 -9.27 6.89
N PHE A 70 1.14 -9.99 5.77
CA PHE A 70 0.19 -9.63 4.73
C PHE A 70 -1.26 -9.85 5.21
N HIS A 71 -2.05 -8.78 5.19
CA HIS A 71 -3.47 -8.81 5.48
C HIS A 71 -4.28 -8.20 4.33
N SER A 72 -5.32 -8.91 3.88
CA SER A 72 -6.17 -8.42 2.80
C SER A 72 -7.01 -7.24 3.27
N PRO A 73 -7.10 -6.12 2.51
CA PRO A 73 -7.79 -4.93 2.99
C PRO A 73 -9.29 -5.15 3.26
N SER A 74 -9.72 -4.69 4.43
CA SER A 74 -11.09 -4.74 4.94
C SER A 74 -12.08 -4.10 3.97
N VAL A 75 -11.72 -2.94 3.40
CA VAL A 75 -12.52 -2.16 2.46
C VAL A 75 -12.95 -2.97 1.23
N TYR A 76 -12.07 -3.83 0.70
CA TYR A 76 -12.41 -4.68 -0.44
C TYR A 76 -13.40 -5.77 -0.08
N SER A 77 -13.29 -6.34 1.12
CA SER A 77 -14.25 -7.33 1.62
C SER A 77 -15.63 -6.72 1.86
N GLU A 78 -15.69 -5.53 2.46
CA GLU A 78 -16.92 -4.78 2.71
C GLU A 78 -17.59 -4.30 1.42
N ARG A 79 -16.81 -3.88 0.41
CA ARG A 79 -17.36 -3.56 -0.91
C ARG A 79 -17.96 -4.80 -1.59
N LYS A 80 -17.33 -5.97 -1.43
CA LYS A 80 -17.86 -7.24 -1.96
C LYS A 80 -19.15 -7.66 -1.26
N LYS A 81 -19.21 -7.60 0.07
CA LYS A 81 -20.42 -7.91 0.85
C LYS A 81 -21.59 -7.00 0.47
N ARG A 82 -21.36 -5.68 0.40
CA ARG A 82 -22.39 -4.72 -0.03
C ARG A 82 -22.96 -5.05 -1.40
N LYS A 83 -22.10 -5.39 -2.37
CA LYS A 83 -22.56 -5.75 -3.71
C LYS A 83 -23.48 -6.98 -3.70
N ILE A 84 -23.13 -8.02 -2.94
CA ILE A 84 -23.96 -9.23 -2.79
C ILE A 84 -25.31 -8.94 -2.14
N LEU A 85 -25.37 -7.97 -1.21
CA LEU A 85 -26.61 -7.60 -0.52
C LEU A 85 -27.54 -6.72 -1.37
N THR A 86 -27.03 -6.08 -2.42
CA THR A 86 -27.79 -5.19 -3.31
C THR A 86 -28.20 -5.84 -4.63
N ASP A 87 -27.71 -7.06 -4.90
CA ASP A 87 -28.04 -7.89 -6.07
C ASP A 87 -29.12 -8.92 -5.67
#